data_AF-A0A7Y5MPV3-F1
#
_entry.id   AF-A0A7Y5MPV3-F1
#
_cell.length_a   1.000
_cell.length_b   1.000
_cell.length_c   1.000
_cell.angle_alpha   90.00
_cell.angle_beta   90.00
_cell.angle_gamma   90.00
#
_symmetry.space_group_name_H-M   'P 1'
#
loop_
_entity.id
_entity.type
_entity.pdbx_description
1 polymer ?
#
loop_
_entity_poly.entity_id
_entity_poly.type
_entity_poly.pdbx_seq_one_letter_code
_entity_poly.pdbx_strand_id
1 'polypeptide(L)'
;MSEEKKQYPPVYPNIEDWPIYKLSEDRRAFVKEIDDFMLQRFLKQSSSQLTDLIAKTVFLERIRIKEEAWKVDPPNERQFWRRIGKKLVRRSLDRNEKEAGENNEEILRQIVHRYSEEIVGTFRISTFRFARRFLTFFFTRLLNTAAGKNITRFFWGRRYRLQDSFIVKGEVETVRSLMKKGTVVVVPTHFSNLDSILIGYALDAFAGLPSFSYGAGLNLYNT
;
A
#
# COMPACT_ATOMS: atom_id res chain seq x y z
N MET A 1 35.90 -3.50 18.36
CA MET A 1 34.73 -2.80 18.93
C MET A 1 33.53 -3.70 18.73
N SER A 2 32.94 -4.21 19.82
CA SER A 2 31.71 -4.99 19.74
C SER A 2 30.60 -4.05 19.28
N GLU A 3 30.13 -4.21 18.03
CA GLU A 3 28.94 -3.50 17.55
C GLU A 3 27.78 -3.83 18.49
N GLU A 4 27.37 -2.85 19.29
CA GLU A 4 26.18 -2.99 20.13
C GLU A 4 24.98 -3.23 19.22
N LYS A 5 24.34 -4.39 19.41
CA LYS A 5 23.06 -4.74 18.78
C LYS A 5 22.00 -3.76 19.28
N LYS A 6 21.87 -2.63 18.59
CA LYS A 6 21.01 -1.52 19.01
C LYS A 6 19.61 -1.71 18.43
N GLN A 7 18.67 -2.07 19.28
CA GLN A 7 17.26 -1.90 18.98
C GLN A 7 16.91 -0.43 19.22
N TYR A 8 16.46 0.26 18.19
CA TYR A 8 16.11 1.67 18.30
C TYR A 8 14.70 1.84 18.87
N PRO A 9 14.46 2.81 19.77
CA PRO A 9 13.12 3.11 20.23
C PRO A 9 12.27 3.66 19.06
N PRO A 10 10.94 3.52 19.11
CA PRO A 10 10.06 4.11 18.09
C PRO A 10 10.36 5.59 17.87
N VAL A 11 10.40 6.04 16.60
CA VAL A 11 10.52 7.47 16.24
C VAL A 11 9.35 8.27 16.83
N TYR A 12 8.16 7.65 16.81
CA TYR A 12 6.94 8.13 17.43
C TYR A 12 6.52 7.13 18.51
N PRO A 13 6.54 7.51 19.80
CA PRO A 13 6.20 6.60 20.90
C PRO A 13 4.77 6.05 20.82
N ASN A 14 3.81 6.91 20.46
CA ASN A 14 2.41 6.53 20.29
C ASN A 14 2.16 6.16 18.83
N ILE A 15 1.38 5.10 18.59
CA ILE A 15 1.04 4.65 17.23
C ILE A 15 0.07 5.63 16.58
N GLU A 16 -0.74 6.29 17.39
CA GLU A 16 -1.66 7.35 17.03
C GLU A 16 -0.93 8.58 16.44
N ASP A 17 0.36 8.74 16.78
CA ASP A 17 1.20 9.79 16.21
C ASP A 17 1.77 9.44 14.83
N TRP A 18 1.60 8.20 14.37
CA TRP A 18 2.22 7.72 13.14
C TRP A 18 1.57 8.35 11.91
N PRO A 19 2.35 8.74 10.88
CA PRO A 19 1.81 9.33 9.66
C PRO A 19 0.74 8.47 8.99
N ILE A 20 0.94 7.14 8.93
CA ILE A 20 -0.02 6.20 8.33
C ILE A 20 -1.34 6.13 9.11
N TYR A 21 -1.30 6.26 10.44
CA TYR A 21 -2.50 6.27 11.26
C TYR A 21 -3.27 7.57 11.03
N LYS A 22 -2.60 8.73 11.13
CA LYS A 22 -3.20 10.05 10.91
C LYS A 22 -3.84 10.17 9.52
N LEU A 23 -3.16 9.67 8.49
CA LEU A 23 -3.69 9.63 7.13
C LEU A 23 -4.96 8.76 7.03
N SER A 24 -5.02 7.67 7.78
CA SER A 24 -6.17 6.75 7.77
C SER A 24 -7.36 7.21 8.63
N GLU A 25 -7.15 8.12 9.59
CA GLU A 25 -8.23 8.63 10.45
C GLU A 25 -9.25 9.44 9.65
N ASP A 26 -8.79 10.34 8.77
CA ASP A 26 -9.67 11.07 7.86
C ASP A 26 -9.58 10.53 6.43
N ARG A 27 -9.90 9.24 6.29
CA ARG A 27 -9.94 8.58 4.99
C ARG A 27 -10.85 9.30 3.99
N ARG A 28 -11.98 9.85 4.45
CA ARG A 28 -12.95 10.51 3.56
C ARG A 28 -12.38 11.80 2.98
N ALA A 29 -11.76 12.65 3.80
CA ALA A 29 -11.11 13.84 3.29
C ALA A 29 -9.96 13.48 2.36
N PHE A 30 -9.18 12.44 2.67
CA PHE A 30 -8.07 12.02 1.83
C PHE A 30 -8.51 11.49 0.46
N VAL A 31 -9.57 10.66 0.41
CA VAL A 31 -10.19 10.25 -0.87
C VAL A 31 -10.65 11.47 -1.67
N LYS A 32 -11.31 12.43 -1.02
CA LYS A 32 -11.76 13.65 -1.68
C LYS A 32 -10.61 14.49 -2.23
N GLU A 33 -9.51 14.61 -1.48
CA GLU A 33 -8.30 15.31 -1.93
C GLU A 33 -7.72 14.68 -3.20
N ILE A 34 -7.64 13.34 -3.25
CA ILE A 34 -7.18 12.61 -4.43
C ILE A 34 -8.15 12.84 -5.60
N ASP A 35 -9.46 12.72 -5.36
CA ASP A 35 -10.47 12.94 -6.39
C ASP A 35 -10.36 14.33 -7.01
N ASP A 36 -10.30 15.36 -6.17
CA ASP A 36 -10.20 16.76 -6.59
C ASP A 36 -8.89 17.01 -7.37
N PHE A 37 -7.76 16.50 -6.87
CA PHE A 37 -6.46 16.63 -7.54
C PHE A 37 -6.45 15.97 -8.93
N MET A 38 -6.96 14.75 -9.03
CA MET A 38 -6.96 13.99 -10.28
C MET A 38 -7.95 14.59 -11.29
N LEU A 39 -9.13 15.01 -10.84
CA LEU A 39 -10.10 15.70 -11.69
C LEU A 39 -9.53 17.01 -12.22
N GLN A 40 -8.95 17.85 -11.37
CA GLN A 40 -8.32 19.10 -11.79
C GLN A 40 -7.20 18.86 -12.81
N ARG A 41 -6.47 17.74 -12.71
CA ARG A 41 -5.41 17.39 -13.66
C ARG A 41 -5.98 16.99 -15.02
N PHE A 42 -6.97 16.10 -15.05
CA PHE A 42 -7.49 15.55 -16.31
C PHE A 42 -8.46 16.48 -17.03
N LEU A 43 -9.21 17.31 -16.30
CA LEU A 43 -10.13 18.29 -16.91
C LEU A 43 -9.42 19.46 -17.61
N LYS A 44 -8.09 19.54 -17.53
CA LYS A 44 -7.27 20.46 -18.35
C LYS A 44 -7.09 19.98 -19.80
N GLN A 45 -7.43 18.73 -20.11
CA GLN A 45 -7.30 18.16 -21.44
C GLN A 45 -8.49 18.54 -22.33
N SER A 46 -8.35 18.42 -23.66
CA SER A 46 -9.48 18.63 -24.57
C SER A 46 -10.55 17.54 -24.38
N SER A 47 -11.80 17.85 -24.73
CA SER A 47 -12.91 16.89 -24.66
C SER A 47 -12.62 15.61 -25.48
N SER A 48 -11.98 15.74 -26.64
CA SER A 48 -11.55 14.61 -27.47
C SER A 48 -10.50 13.74 -26.78
N GLN A 49 -9.45 14.35 -26.22
CA GLN A 49 -8.40 13.63 -25.49
C GLN A 49 -8.95 12.88 -24.28
N LEU A 50 -9.87 13.51 -23.54
CA LEU A 50 -10.53 12.89 -22.41
C LEU A 50 -11.42 11.72 -22.84
N THR A 51 -12.14 11.86 -23.96
CA THR A 51 -12.93 10.77 -24.54
C THR A 51 -12.06 9.56 -24.88
N ASP A 52 -10.95 9.78 -25.56
CA ASP A 52 -10.02 8.73 -25.97
C ASP A 52 -9.37 8.04 -24.76
N LEU A 53 -9.00 8.83 -23.74
CA LEU A 53 -8.46 8.32 -22.49
C LEU A 53 -9.47 7.40 -21.79
N ILE A 54 -10.71 7.86 -21.61
CA ILE A 54 -11.77 7.07 -20.98
C ILE A 54 -12.05 5.80 -21.81
N ALA A 55 -12.13 5.91 -23.14
CA ALA A 55 -12.36 4.77 -24.03
C ALA A 55 -11.25 3.72 -23.87
N LYS A 56 -9.99 4.16 -23.87
CA LYS A 56 -8.82 3.30 -23.66
C LYS A 56 -8.84 2.64 -22.30
N THR A 57 -9.13 3.38 -21.23
CA THR A 57 -9.24 2.83 -19.87
C THR A 57 -10.33 1.76 -19.80
N VAL A 58 -11.53 2.03 -20.32
CA VAL A 58 -12.63 1.05 -20.35
C VAL A 58 -12.25 -0.20 -21.14
N PHE A 59 -11.54 -0.04 -22.26
CA PHE A 59 -11.08 -1.16 -23.07
C PHE A 59 -10.07 -2.04 -22.31
N LEU A 60 -9.04 -1.42 -21.73
CA LEU A 60 -7.99 -2.13 -20.99
C LEU A 60 -8.54 -2.83 -19.75
N GLU A 61 -9.42 -2.18 -18.98
CA GLU A 61 -10.03 -2.80 -17.79
C GLU A 61 -10.95 -3.97 -18.16
N ARG A 62 -11.67 -3.88 -19.28
CA ARG A 62 -12.48 -5.02 -19.76
C ARG A 62 -11.63 -6.20 -20.19
N ILE A 63 -10.44 -5.96 -20.75
CA ILE A 63 -9.47 -7.02 -21.05
C ILE A 63 -8.93 -7.60 -19.75
N ARG A 64 -8.44 -6.76 -18.82
CA ARG A 64 -7.94 -7.18 -17.51
C ARG A 64 -8.93 -8.09 -16.79
N ILE A 65 -10.18 -7.66 -16.64
CA ILE A 65 -11.22 -8.45 -15.95
C ILE A 65 -11.52 -9.78 -16.65
N LYS A 66 -11.33 -9.85 -17.98
CA LYS A 66 -11.57 -11.08 -18.75
C LYS A 66 -10.40 -12.04 -18.68
N GLU A 67 -9.18 -11.53 -18.78
CA GLU A 67 -7.95 -12.32 -18.92
C GLU A 67 -7.28 -12.61 -17.58
N GLU A 68 -7.31 -11.64 -16.66
CA GLU A 68 -6.64 -11.67 -15.36
C GLU A 68 -7.48 -10.93 -14.30
N ALA A 69 -8.65 -11.48 -13.99
CA ALA A 69 -9.49 -10.95 -12.90
C ALA A 69 -8.74 -11.04 -11.57
N TRP A 70 -8.74 -9.94 -10.81
CA TRP A 70 -8.04 -9.89 -9.54
C TRP A 70 -8.91 -10.49 -8.43
N LYS A 71 -8.31 -11.25 -7.50
CA LYS A 71 -9.04 -11.83 -6.35
C LYS A 71 -9.68 -10.76 -5.46
N VAL A 72 -9.14 -9.55 -5.51
CA VAL A 72 -9.57 -8.37 -4.76
C VAL A 72 -10.57 -7.49 -5.55
N ASP A 73 -10.88 -7.83 -6.80
CA ASP A 73 -11.88 -7.09 -7.59
C ASP A 73 -13.24 -7.10 -6.87
N PRO A 74 -13.92 -5.95 -6.75
CA PRO A 74 -15.28 -5.90 -6.25
C PRO A 74 -16.23 -6.82 -7.03
N PRO A 75 -17.24 -7.43 -6.39
CA PRO A 75 -18.21 -8.29 -7.10
C PRO A 75 -18.95 -7.59 -8.26
N ASN A 76 -19.01 -6.26 -8.23
CA ASN A 76 -19.66 -5.45 -9.26
C ASN A 76 -18.70 -4.88 -10.32
N GLU A 77 -17.42 -5.28 -10.35
CA GLU A 77 -16.38 -4.74 -11.25
C GLU A 77 -16.81 -4.80 -12.73
N ARG A 78 -17.21 -5.98 -13.19
CA ARG A 78 -17.71 -6.18 -14.56
C ARG A 78 -18.96 -5.36 -14.87
N GLN A 79 -19.85 -5.18 -13.89
CA GLN A 79 -21.08 -4.40 -14.07
C GLN A 79 -20.76 -2.91 -14.17
N PHE A 80 -19.82 -2.41 -13.36
CA PHE A 80 -19.35 -1.03 -13.36
C PHE A 80 -18.79 -0.65 -14.74
N TRP A 81 -17.79 -1.38 -15.23
CA TRP A 81 -17.16 -1.07 -16.53
C TRP A 81 -18.11 -1.22 -17.71
N ARG A 82 -19.05 -2.17 -17.65
CA ARG A 82 -20.12 -2.28 -18.66
C ARG A 82 -21.04 -1.04 -18.64
N ARG A 83 -21.36 -0.50 -17.47
CA ARG A 83 -22.19 0.71 -17.33
C ARG A 83 -21.45 1.93 -17.87
N ILE A 84 -20.18 2.10 -17.50
CA ILE A 84 -19.33 3.20 -17.99
C ILE A 84 -19.19 3.14 -19.51
N GLY A 85 -18.89 1.98 -20.09
CA GLY A 85 -18.80 1.83 -21.54
C GLY A 85 -20.10 2.15 -22.27
N LYS A 86 -21.26 1.71 -21.75
CA LYS A 86 -22.57 2.09 -22.30
C LYS A 86 -22.82 3.59 -22.24
N LYS A 87 -22.41 4.23 -21.14
CA LYS A 87 -22.60 5.68 -20.93
C LYS A 87 -21.73 6.50 -21.88
N LEU A 88 -20.50 6.06 -22.12
CA LEU A 88 -19.60 6.67 -23.10
C LEU A 88 -20.21 6.63 -24.50
N VAL A 89 -20.56 5.44 -25.01
CA VAL A 89 -21.09 5.24 -26.37
C VAL A 89 -22.41 5.99 -26.61
N ARG A 90 -23.34 5.93 -25.65
CA ARG A 90 -24.67 6.56 -25.79
C ARG A 90 -24.61 8.09 -25.89
N ARG A 91 -23.55 8.72 -25.38
CA ARG A 91 -23.44 10.18 -25.33
C ARG A 91 -22.33 10.74 -26.21
N SER A 92 -21.50 9.89 -26.83
CA SER A 92 -20.45 10.31 -27.76
C SER A 92 -20.88 10.36 -29.23
N LEU A 93 -21.95 9.66 -29.62
CA LEU A 93 -22.26 9.43 -31.03
C LEU A 93 -23.19 10.48 -31.68
N ASP A 94 -23.97 11.27 -30.91
CA ASP A 94 -25.06 12.09 -31.49
C ASP A 94 -25.30 13.47 -30.79
N ARG A 95 -24.32 14.04 -30.05
CA ARG A 95 -24.55 15.26 -29.25
C ARG A 95 -23.48 16.34 -29.42
N ASN A 96 -23.87 17.59 -29.16
CA ASN A 96 -22.99 18.77 -29.19
C ASN A 96 -21.78 18.58 -28.25
N GLU A 97 -20.62 19.13 -28.62
CA GLU A 97 -19.34 19.02 -27.92
C GLU A 97 -19.42 19.36 -26.43
N LYS A 98 -20.30 20.31 -26.06
CA LYS A 98 -20.58 20.67 -24.66
C LYS A 98 -21.21 19.53 -23.86
N GLU A 99 -22.22 18.85 -24.41
CA GLU A 99 -22.88 17.73 -23.74
C GLU A 99 -21.95 16.52 -23.62
N ALA A 100 -21.09 16.31 -24.62
CA ALA A 100 -20.04 15.29 -24.58
C ALA A 100 -19.04 15.58 -23.44
N GLY A 101 -18.63 16.85 -23.28
CA GLY A 101 -17.74 17.30 -22.20
C GLY A 101 -18.32 17.05 -20.81
N GLU A 102 -19.56 17.47 -20.55
CA GLU A 102 -20.23 17.26 -19.26
C GLU A 102 -20.38 15.76 -18.93
N ASN A 103 -20.70 14.93 -19.93
CA ASN A 103 -20.77 13.49 -19.74
C ASN A 103 -19.41 12.86 -19.41
N ASN A 104 -18.36 13.30 -20.10
CA ASN A 104 -17.01 12.81 -19.87
C ASN A 104 -16.50 13.19 -18.48
N GLU A 105 -16.80 14.40 -18.01
CA GLU A 105 -16.51 14.79 -16.63
C GLU A 105 -17.23 13.87 -15.62
N GLU A 106 -18.51 13.58 -15.84
CA GLU A 106 -19.27 12.71 -14.93
C GLU A 106 -18.73 11.28 -14.92
N ILE A 107 -18.31 10.76 -16.09
CA ILE A 107 -17.66 9.44 -16.19
C ILE A 107 -16.31 9.45 -15.49
N LEU A 108 -15.49 10.47 -15.75
CA LEU A 108 -14.17 10.61 -15.16
C LEU A 108 -14.27 10.65 -13.62
N ARG A 109 -15.20 11.43 -13.07
CA ARG A 109 -15.48 11.48 -11.62
C ARG A 109 -15.79 10.11 -11.04
N GLN A 110 -16.58 9.29 -11.73
CA GLN A 110 -16.91 7.94 -11.27
C GLN A 110 -15.70 7.00 -11.31
N ILE A 111 -14.87 7.09 -12.36
CA ILE A 111 -13.66 6.28 -12.50
C ILE A 111 -12.62 6.66 -11.45
N VAL A 112 -12.32 7.95 -11.32
CA VAL A 112 -11.37 8.48 -10.34
C VAL A 112 -11.79 8.09 -8.93
N HIS A 113 -13.05 8.36 -8.55
CA HIS A 113 -13.55 8.02 -7.22
C HIS A 113 -13.44 6.52 -6.90
N ARG A 114 -13.74 5.66 -7.88
CA ARG A 114 -13.59 4.19 -7.71
C ARG A 114 -12.14 3.82 -7.40
N TYR A 115 -11.19 4.32 -8.18
CA TYR A 115 -9.77 4.05 -7.95
C TYR A 115 -9.28 4.66 -6.63
N SER A 116 -9.70 5.87 -6.26
CA SER A 116 -9.34 6.48 -4.97
C SER A 116 -9.82 5.64 -3.80
N GLU A 117 -11.07 5.16 -3.84
CA GLU A 117 -11.62 4.27 -2.81
C GLU A 117 -10.87 2.93 -2.73
N GLU A 118 -10.44 2.39 -3.86
CA GLU A 118 -9.69 1.13 -3.93
C GLU A 118 -8.24 1.26 -3.43
N ILE A 119 -7.57 2.35 -3.81
CA ILE A 119 -6.16 2.60 -3.47
C ILE A 119 -6.00 3.01 -2.00
N VAL A 120 -6.93 3.81 -1.47
CA VAL A 120 -6.82 4.32 -0.09
C VAL A 120 -7.16 3.21 0.92
N GLY A 121 -6.08 2.62 1.46
CA GLY A 121 -6.14 1.61 2.50
C GLY A 121 -6.61 2.13 3.87
N THR A 122 -6.78 1.20 4.80
CA THR A 122 -7.10 1.50 6.20
C THR A 122 -6.01 0.97 7.12
N PHE A 123 -5.66 1.72 8.16
CA PHE A 123 -4.69 1.28 9.17
C PHE A 123 -5.39 1.10 10.52
N ARG A 124 -5.45 -0.15 10.99
CA ARG A 124 -6.04 -0.48 12.31
C ARG A 124 -4.94 -0.84 13.28
N ILE A 125 -4.84 -0.08 14.37
CA ILE A 125 -3.83 -0.29 15.42
C ILE A 125 -3.90 -1.71 15.99
N SER A 126 -5.10 -2.25 16.22
CA SER A 126 -5.30 -3.61 16.74
C SER A 126 -4.75 -4.68 15.80
N THR A 127 -5.07 -4.58 14.51
CA THR A 127 -4.54 -5.48 13.47
C THR A 127 -3.02 -5.40 13.39
N PHE A 128 -2.46 -4.20 13.43
CA PHE A 128 -1.02 -4.00 13.41
C PHE A 128 -0.32 -4.59 14.64
N ARG A 129 -0.85 -4.35 15.86
CA ARG A 129 -0.31 -4.93 17.10
C ARG A 129 -0.35 -6.46 17.08
N PHE A 130 -1.43 -7.04 16.55
CA PHE A 130 -1.53 -8.48 16.34
C PHE A 130 -0.46 -8.98 15.37
N ALA A 131 -0.34 -8.35 14.19
CA ALA A 131 0.65 -8.71 13.18
C ALA A 131 2.07 -8.63 13.73
N ARG A 132 2.43 -7.56 14.46
CA ARG A 132 3.74 -7.41 15.11
C ARG A 132 4.04 -8.56 16.07
N ARG A 133 3.07 -8.94 16.92
CA ARG A 133 3.23 -10.05 17.88
C ARG A 133 3.39 -11.39 17.15
N PHE A 134 2.58 -11.62 16.12
CA PHE A 134 2.65 -12.81 15.29
C PHE A 134 4.00 -12.93 14.58
N LEU A 135 4.46 -11.86 13.90
CA LEU A 135 5.73 -11.83 13.18
C LEU A 135 6.92 -12.04 14.11
N THR A 136 6.88 -11.42 15.29
CA THR A 136 7.90 -11.65 16.32
C THR A 136 7.98 -13.13 16.69
N PHE A 137 6.84 -13.79 16.94
CA PHE A 137 6.82 -15.22 17.23
C PHE A 137 7.29 -16.06 16.03
N PHE A 138 6.80 -15.76 14.83
CA PHE A 138 7.12 -16.47 13.59
C PHE A 138 8.62 -16.43 13.29
N PHE A 139 9.23 -15.25 13.27
CA PHE A 139 10.67 -15.11 13.03
C PHE A 139 11.51 -15.72 14.13
N THR A 140 11.05 -15.64 15.40
CA THR A 140 11.75 -16.29 16.51
C THR A 140 11.78 -17.79 16.29
N ARG A 141 10.64 -18.39 15.92
CA ARG A 141 10.57 -19.82 15.63
C ARG A 141 11.45 -20.17 14.44
N LEU A 142 11.26 -19.50 13.30
CA LEU A 142 11.95 -19.76 12.03
C LEU A 142 13.47 -19.77 12.19
N LEU A 143 14.03 -18.69 12.76
CA LEU A 143 15.48 -18.52 12.91
C LEU A 143 16.07 -19.45 13.96
N ASN A 144 15.32 -19.77 15.02
CA ASN A 144 15.76 -20.74 16.02
C ASN A 144 15.72 -22.19 15.50
N THR A 145 14.74 -22.54 14.65
CA THR A 145 14.70 -23.86 14.01
C THR A 145 15.78 -24.03 12.95
N ALA A 146 16.12 -22.98 12.21
CA ALA A 146 17.21 -23.00 11.22
C ALA A 146 18.60 -23.14 11.88
N ALA A 147 18.76 -22.72 13.13
CA ALA A 147 20.03 -22.76 13.88
C ALA A 147 20.43 -24.16 14.44
N GLY A 148 19.65 -25.21 14.19
CA GLY A 148 20.08 -26.62 14.27
C GLY A 148 20.59 -27.17 15.63
N LYS A 149 19.88 -28.18 16.15
CA LYS A 149 20.39 -29.32 16.94
C LYS A 149 21.30 -29.03 18.16
N ASN A 150 20.77 -28.46 19.24
CA ASN A 150 21.28 -28.79 20.59
C ASN A 150 20.15 -28.62 21.61
N ILE A 151 19.48 -29.72 21.93
CA ILE A 151 18.49 -29.81 23.03
C ILE A 151 19.11 -29.34 24.36
N THR A 152 20.41 -29.50 24.54
CA THR A 152 21.19 -29.02 25.69
C THR A 152 21.24 -27.48 25.83
N ARG A 153 21.06 -26.71 24.73
CA ARG A 153 21.00 -25.24 24.76
C ARG A 153 19.65 -24.70 25.22
N PHE A 154 18.58 -25.49 25.15
CA PHE A 154 17.23 -25.09 25.59
C PHE A 154 17.14 -24.99 27.13
N PHE A 155 17.93 -25.80 27.85
CA PHE A 155 17.98 -25.82 29.32
C PHE A 155 18.97 -24.79 29.91
N TRP A 156 19.91 -24.24 29.14
CA TRP A 156 20.98 -23.33 29.59
C TRP A 156 20.73 -21.83 29.24
N GLY A 157 19.46 -21.41 29.20
CA GLY A 157 19.10 -20.02 29.54
C GLY A 157 19.41 -18.90 28.55
N ARG A 158 19.90 -19.16 27.33
CA ARG A 158 19.96 -18.14 26.26
C ARG A 158 18.92 -18.42 25.20
N ARG A 159 17.70 -17.88 25.39
CA ARG A 159 16.78 -17.65 24.27
C ARG A 159 17.57 -16.86 23.23
N TYR A 160 17.83 -17.42 22.05
CA TYR A 160 18.25 -16.64 20.90
C TYR A 160 17.22 -15.53 20.75
N ARG A 161 17.63 -14.31 21.06
CA ARG A 161 16.76 -13.15 20.95
C ARG A 161 16.82 -12.74 19.49
N LEU A 162 15.70 -12.28 18.91
CA LEU A 162 15.68 -11.87 17.50
C LEU A 162 16.79 -10.86 17.16
N GLN A 163 17.16 -10.01 18.12
CA GLN A 163 18.32 -9.10 18.08
C GLN A 163 19.67 -9.76 17.78
N ASP A 164 19.78 -11.08 17.93
CA ASP A 164 21.00 -11.83 17.60
C ASP A 164 21.09 -12.18 16.12
N SER A 165 19.96 -12.20 15.42
CA SER A 165 19.86 -12.54 14.00
C SER A 165 19.53 -11.33 13.11
N PHE A 166 18.91 -10.30 13.68
CA PHE A 166 18.58 -9.06 12.99
C PHE A 166 19.58 -7.97 13.37
N ILE A 167 20.33 -7.51 12.39
CA ILE A 167 21.26 -6.38 12.54
C ILE A 167 20.90 -5.34 11.49
N VAL A 168 20.39 -4.20 11.93
CA VAL A 168 20.16 -3.04 11.07
C VAL A 168 21.41 -2.16 11.10
N LYS A 169 22.06 -1.96 9.95
CA LYS A 169 23.27 -1.15 9.79
C LYS A 169 23.08 -0.01 8.81
N GLY A 170 23.99 0.96 8.85
CA GLY A 170 23.99 2.14 8.00
C GLY A 170 23.51 3.39 8.73
N GLU A 171 23.03 4.37 7.96
CA GLU A 171 22.61 5.69 8.41
C GLU A 171 21.22 5.69 9.07
N VAL A 172 21.02 4.83 10.07
CA VAL A 172 19.70 4.57 10.69
C VAL A 172 19.14 5.83 11.35
N GLU A 173 19.94 6.55 12.13
CA GLU A 173 19.60 7.83 12.76
C GLU A 173 19.22 8.90 11.74
N THR A 174 19.95 8.97 10.63
CA THR A 174 19.66 9.89 9.53
C THR A 174 18.27 9.60 8.96
N VAL A 175 17.95 8.34 8.65
CA VAL A 175 16.62 7.92 8.17
C VAL A 175 15.53 8.22 9.22
N ARG A 176 15.79 7.91 10.49
CA ARG A 176 14.87 8.22 11.61
C ARG A 176 14.60 9.72 11.73
N SER A 177 15.59 10.57 11.46
CA SER A 177 15.43 12.03 11.46
C SER A 177 14.58 12.53 10.28
N LEU A 178 14.69 11.89 9.12
CA LEU A 178 13.90 12.23 7.92
C LEU A 178 12.41 11.99 8.13
N MET A 179 12.04 10.96 8.90
CA MET A 179 10.63 10.71 9.27
C MET A 179 9.97 11.93 9.91
N LYS A 180 10.74 12.78 10.62
CA LYS A 180 10.22 13.99 11.27
C LYS A 180 10.17 15.22 10.36
N LYS A 181 10.73 15.13 9.14
CA LYS A 181 10.83 16.26 8.19
C LYS A 181 9.86 16.15 7.02
N GLY A 182 9.49 14.94 6.62
CA GLY A 182 8.58 14.75 5.48
C GLY A 182 8.28 13.29 5.18
N THR A 183 7.70 13.05 3.99
CA THR A 183 7.35 11.72 3.52
C THR A 183 8.59 10.94 3.14
N VAL A 184 8.79 9.78 3.78
CA VAL A 184 9.86 8.85 3.45
C VAL A 184 9.31 7.71 2.60
N VAL A 185 9.86 7.54 1.41
CA VAL A 185 9.54 6.44 0.50
C VAL A 185 10.65 5.41 0.60
N VAL A 186 10.31 4.19 1.01
CA VAL A 186 11.25 3.07 1.10
C VAL A 186 11.12 2.24 -0.18
N VAL A 187 12.24 2.05 -0.88
CA VAL A 187 12.33 1.32 -2.14
C VAL A 187 13.24 0.10 -1.97
N PRO A 188 12.77 -0.97 -1.30
CA PRO A 188 13.60 -2.14 -1.05
C PRO A 188 13.79 -2.96 -2.33
N THR A 189 15.01 -3.43 -2.56
CA THR A 189 15.28 -4.50 -3.54
C THR A 189 15.16 -5.84 -2.82
N HIS A 190 14.19 -6.68 -3.18
CA HIS A 190 13.99 -8.00 -2.58
C HIS A 190 13.51 -9.03 -3.60
N PHE A 191 13.68 -10.32 -3.30
CA PHE A 191 13.40 -11.40 -4.23
C PHE A 191 12.15 -12.21 -3.90
N SER A 192 11.59 -12.06 -2.69
CA SER A 192 10.41 -12.84 -2.26
C SER A 192 9.42 -12.04 -1.41
N ASN A 193 8.16 -12.53 -1.35
CA ASN A 193 7.13 -11.98 -0.46
C ASN A 193 7.53 -12.06 1.03
N LEU A 194 8.33 -13.06 1.41
CA LEU A 194 8.84 -13.19 2.78
C LEU A 194 9.83 -12.06 3.11
N ASP A 195 10.68 -11.69 2.15
CA ASP A 195 11.63 -10.59 2.32
C ASP A 195 10.90 -9.24 2.53
N SER A 196 9.78 -9.01 1.86
CA SER A 196 8.97 -7.79 2.07
C SER A 196 8.48 -7.69 3.53
N ILE A 197 7.96 -8.79 4.06
CA ILE A 197 7.48 -8.87 5.46
C ILE A 197 8.66 -8.71 6.43
N LEU A 198 9.80 -9.35 6.12
CA LEU A 198 11.01 -9.28 6.90
C LEU A 198 11.55 -7.85 7.00
N ILE A 199 11.63 -7.13 5.87
CA ILE A 199 12.08 -5.74 5.82
C ILE A 199 11.12 -4.86 6.60
N GLY A 200 9.81 -4.99 6.38
CA GLY A 200 8.81 -4.23 7.13
C GLY A 200 8.92 -4.45 8.64
N TYR A 201 9.11 -5.70 9.06
CA TYR A 201 9.34 -6.06 10.45
C TYR A 201 10.65 -5.49 11.00
N ALA A 202 11.74 -5.53 10.22
CA ALA A 202 13.04 -5.01 10.63
C ALA A 202 13.03 -3.49 10.82
N LEU A 203 12.40 -2.75 9.89
CA LEU A 203 12.26 -1.31 9.98
C LEU A 203 11.43 -0.89 11.19
N ASP A 204 10.35 -1.63 11.48
CA ASP A 204 9.50 -1.38 12.65
C ASP A 204 10.18 -1.76 13.97
N ALA A 205 10.52 -3.04 14.13
CA ALA A 205 10.93 -3.60 15.41
C ALA A 205 12.38 -3.25 15.80
N PHE A 206 13.26 -3.02 14.81
CA PHE A 206 14.68 -2.75 15.06
C PHE A 206 15.07 -1.32 14.74
N ALA A 207 14.65 -0.76 13.61
CA ALA A 207 14.95 0.64 13.27
C ALA A 207 13.99 1.65 13.92
N GLY A 208 12.89 1.18 14.54
CA GLY A 208 11.90 2.01 15.23
C GLY A 208 11.11 2.94 14.30
N LEU A 209 11.05 2.65 13.00
CA LEU A 209 10.28 3.45 12.05
C LEU A 209 8.78 3.09 12.14
N PRO A 210 7.87 4.03 11.84
CA PRO A 210 6.46 3.70 11.72
C PRO A 210 6.22 2.75 10.54
N SER A 211 5.04 2.11 10.52
CA SER A 211 4.64 1.24 9.41
C SER A 211 4.46 2.04 8.11
N PHE A 212 4.78 1.40 6.99
CA PHE A 212 4.69 1.97 5.65
C PHE A 212 3.44 1.47 4.92
N SER A 213 2.94 2.30 4.00
CA SER A 213 1.97 1.84 3.00
C SER A 213 2.70 1.11 1.89
N TYR A 214 2.20 -0.05 1.47
CA TYR A 214 2.83 -0.88 0.44
C TYR A 214 2.09 -0.71 -0.88
N GLY A 215 2.77 -0.16 -1.89
CA GLY A 215 2.18 0.13 -3.20
C GLY A 215 1.82 -1.09 -4.05
N ALA A 216 2.21 -2.30 -3.64
CA ALA A 216 2.01 -3.53 -4.41
C ALA A 216 0.77 -4.35 -3.97
N GLY A 217 -0.02 -3.84 -3.01
CA GLY A 217 -0.98 -4.63 -2.23
C GLY A 217 -2.06 -5.38 -3.01
N LEU A 218 -2.58 -4.87 -4.13
CA LEU A 218 -3.71 -5.54 -4.81
C LEU A 218 -3.26 -6.63 -5.80
N ASN A 219 -2.12 -6.43 -6.48
CA ASN A 219 -1.59 -7.36 -7.47
C ASN A 219 -0.80 -8.53 -6.85
N LEU A 220 -0.27 -8.35 -5.63
CA LEU A 220 0.49 -9.40 -4.94
C LEU A 220 -0.35 -10.62 -4.52
N TYR A 221 -1.69 -10.54 -4.60
CA TYR A 221 -2.59 -11.64 -4.22
C TYR A 221 -3.05 -12.50 -5.41
N ASN A 222 -2.72 -12.14 -6.65
CA ASN A 222 -3.16 -12.87 -7.85
C ASN A 222 -2.25 -14.02 -8.29
N THR A 223 -1.19 -14.31 -7.53
CA THR A 223 -0.41 -15.54 -7.71
C THR A 223 -1.17 -16.77 -7.20
#